data_AF-A0A315S9Z7-F1
#
_entry.id   AF-A0A315S9Z7-F1
#
_cell.length_a   1.000
_cell.length_b   1.000
_cell.length_c   1.000
_cell.angle_alpha   90.00
_cell.angle_beta   90.00
_cell.angle_gamma   90.00
#
_symmetry.space_group_name_H-M   'P 1'
#
loop_
_entity.id
_entity.type
_entity.pdbx_description
1 polymer ?
#
loop_
_entity_poly.entity_id
_entity_poly.type
_entity_poly.pdbx_seq_one_letter_code
_entity_poly.pdbx_strand_id
1 'polypeptide(L)'
;MAQITMSEMLKAGLQFGHQTRRWNPKMKQYILTERNGIYIINLFKTLDLIDVAYDFIKTTVAHNGTVLFVGTKKQAQEAIKNAATRVNMPYVSERWLGGMLTNFQTVSKRVNRLKELETMDFDDVHGSGLTKKELLLLKREKDKLERQLGGIRNMTRTPSAMFVVDINKEALAVEEAHKLGIPVVAIVDTNADPEAVEYPIPANDDAIRGIELLTNLFADAVAEGLLERSGNASKSESNSEQPMAAWEKELLEKNEKATLRENAVVTENEVKKTDEEEGASSEAARADAQNEEAVAKPGEEVE
;
A
#
# COMPACT_ATOMS: atom_id res chain seq x y z
N MET A 1 0.72 8.82 5.59
CA MET A 1 0.00 9.49 4.49
C MET A 1 0.45 8.88 3.19
N ALA A 2 -0.49 8.57 2.28
CA ALA A 2 -0.18 7.89 1.04
C ALA A 2 0.75 8.74 0.17
N GLN A 3 1.89 8.18 -0.24
CA GLN A 3 2.94 8.88 -0.98
C GLN A 3 2.65 8.97 -2.49
N ILE A 4 1.40 8.82 -2.94
CA ILE A 4 1.09 8.83 -4.38
C ILE A 4 0.65 10.22 -4.83
N THR A 5 1.29 10.69 -5.90
CA THR A 5 0.90 11.93 -6.57
C THR A 5 -0.17 11.68 -7.64
N MET A 6 -1.04 12.66 -7.87
CA MET A 6 -2.04 12.58 -8.96
C MET A 6 -1.39 12.38 -10.34
N SER A 7 -0.17 12.88 -10.53
CA SER A 7 0.60 12.70 -11.76
C SER A 7 0.99 11.25 -12.01
N GLU A 8 1.33 10.49 -10.95
CA GLU A 8 1.61 9.06 -11.06
C GLU A 8 0.35 8.27 -11.40
N MET A 9 -0.78 8.60 -10.76
CA MET A 9 -2.07 7.96 -11.07
C MET A 9 -2.50 8.16 -12.52
N LEU A 10 -2.31 9.37 -13.05
CA LEU A 10 -2.59 9.70 -14.45
C LEU A 10 -1.68 8.96 -15.42
N LYS A 11 -0.38 8.84 -15.10
CA LYS A 11 0.60 8.07 -15.90
C LYS A 11 0.33 6.57 -15.87
N ALA A 12 -0.19 6.06 -14.75
CA ALA A 12 -0.55 4.66 -14.57
C ALA A 12 -1.88 4.29 -15.25
N GLY A 13 -2.70 5.30 -15.62
CA GLY A 13 -3.95 5.08 -16.35
C GLY A 13 -5.15 4.76 -15.45
N LEU A 14 -5.11 5.14 -14.17
CA LEU A 14 -6.17 4.87 -13.19
C LEU A 14 -7.48 5.64 -13.44
N GLN A 15 -7.41 6.74 -14.20
CA GLN A 15 -8.54 7.61 -14.52
C GLN A 15 -9.50 7.02 -15.55
N PHE A 16 -9.09 6.01 -16.32
CA PHE A 16 -9.93 5.44 -17.37
C PHE A 16 -10.88 4.41 -16.78
N GLY A 17 -12.18 4.60 -16.96
CA GLY A 17 -13.17 3.57 -16.67
C GLY A 17 -13.55 2.76 -17.91
N HIS A 18 -14.71 2.12 -17.83
CA HIS A 18 -15.29 1.34 -18.92
C HIS A 18 -16.13 2.21 -19.89
N GLN A 19 -16.62 1.55 -20.95
CA GLN A 19 -17.55 2.13 -21.91
C GLN A 19 -18.87 2.54 -21.25
N THR A 20 -19.49 3.62 -21.74
CA THR A 20 -20.72 4.18 -21.17
C THR A 20 -21.93 3.25 -21.13
N ARG A 21 -21.94 2.20 -21.95
CA ARG A 21 -22.99 1.18 -21.95
C ARG A 21 -22.91 0.19 -20.78
N ARG A 22 -21.76 0.10 -20.11
CA ARG A 22 -21.47 -0.93 -19.09
C ARG A 22 -21.38 -0.37 -17.67
N TRP A 23 -21.79 0.87 -17.45
CA TRP A 23 -21.63 1.53 -16.17
C TRP A 23 -22.76 1.19 -15.17
N ASN A 24 -22.44 1.29 -13.89
CA ASN A 24 -23.38 1.18 -12.79
C ASN A 24 -23.83 2.60 -12.37
N PRO A 25 -25.14 2.90 -12.31
CA PRO A 25 -25.64 4.21 -11.88
C PRO A 25 -25.15 4.68 -10.50
N LYS A 26 -24.85 3.76 -9.58
CA LYS A 26 -24.32 4.10 -8.24
C LYS A 26 -22.90 4.68 -8.28
N MET A 27 -22.14 4.37 -9.34
CA MET A 27 -20.80 4.94 -9.56
C MET A 27 -20.83 6.41 -10.01
N LYS A 28 -22.01 6.99 -10.28
CA LYS A 28 -22.16 8.37 -10.78
C LYS A 28 -21.39 9.40 -9.95
N GLN A 29 -21.34 9.22 -8.63
CA GLN A 29 -20.62 10.14 -7.74
C GLN A 29 -19.10 10.13 -7.94
N TYR A 30 -18.53 9.05 -8.45
CA TYR A 30 -17.08 8.90 -8.65
C TYR A 30 -16.65 9.19 -10.09
N ILE A 31 -17.60 9.35 -11.01
CA ILE A 31 -17.35 9.68 -12.41
C ILE A 31 -17.27 11.20 -12.58
N LEU A 32 -16.21 11.67 -13.23
CA LEU A 32 -16.00 13.09 -13.53
C LEU A 32 -16.72 13.51 -14.82
N THR A 33 -16.43 12.82 -15.93
CA THR A 33 -16.98 13.14 -17.25
C THR A 33 -16.89 11.92 -18.17
N GLU A 34 -17.56 11.97 -19.32
CA GLU A 34 -17.36 11.05 -20.44
C GLU A 34 -16.45 11.70 -21.50
N ARG A 35 -15.55 10.92 -22.11
CA ARG A 35 -14.81 11.32 -23.32
C ARG A 35 -14.66 10.12 -24.25
N ASN A 36 -15.01 10.30 -25.53
CA ASN A 36 -14.92 9.25 -26.55
C ASN A 36 -15.64 7.94 -26.17
N GLY A 37 -16.77 8.01 -25.48
CA GLY A 37 -17.53 6.83 -25.06
C GLY A 37 -16.97 6.08 -23.85
N ILE A 38 -15.94 6.62 -23.18
CA ILE A 38 -15.32 6.06 -21.97
C ILE A 38 -15.55 7.03 -20.81
N TYR A 39 -15.94 6.50 -19.65
CA TYR A 39 -16.05 7.30 -18.44
C TYR A 39 -14.67 7.60 -17.84
N ILE A 40 -14.48 8.82 -17.37
CA ILE A 40 -13.29 9.27 -16.66
C ILE A 40 -13.63 9.33 -15.17
N ILE A 41 -12.86 8.60 -14.37
CA ILE A 41 -13.00 8.53 -12.91
C ILE A 41 -12.35 9.77 -12.28
N ASN A 42 -12.98 10.30 -11.23
CA ASN A 42 -12.47 11.44 -10.49
C ASN A 42 -11.38 11.02 -9.49
N LEU A 43 -10.12 11.21 -9.90
CA LEU A 43 -8.95 10.86 -9.09
C LEU A 43 -8.83 11.64 -7.77
N PHE A 44 -9.42 12.84 -7.66
CA PHE A 44 -9.40 13.57 -6.38
C PHE A 44 -10.15 12.79 -5.30
N LYS A 45 -11.34 12.28 -5.63
CA LYS A 45 -12.10 11.41 -4.71
C LYS A 45 -11.37 10.09 -4.44
N THR A 46 -10.68 9.56 -5.46
CA THR A 46 -9.88 8.35 -5.31
C THR A 46 -8.75 8.55 -4.30
N LEU A 47 -8.06 9.69 -4.32
CA LEU A 47 -7.00 10.02 -3.36
C LEU A 47 -7.54 10.03 -1.91
N ASP A 48 -8.64 10.75 -1.68
CA ASP A 48 -9.26 10.83 -0.35
C ASP A 48 -9.63 9.43 0.18
N LEU A 49 -10.18 8.57 -0.68
CA LEU A 49 -10.59 7.21 -0.32
C LEU A 49 -9.39 6.26 -0.14
N ILE A 50 -8.32 6.46 -0.90
CA ILE A 50 -7.06 5.72 -0.73
C ILE A 50 -6.46 6.02 0.64
N ASP A 51 -6.44 7.27 1.09
CA ASP A 51 -5.91 7.63 2.41
C ASP A 51 -6.69 6.91 3.53
N VAL A 52 -8.02 6.92 3.47
CA VAL A 52 -8.87 6.20 4.43
C VAL A 52 -8.59 4.69 4.42
N ALA A 53 -8.51 4.09 3.23
CA ALA A 53 -8.22 2.66 3.09
C ALA A 53 -6.80 2.29 3.55
N TYR A 54 -5.83 3.18 3.32
CA TYR A 54 -4.44 3.02 3.72
C TYR A 54 -4.32 2.97 5.24
N ASP A 55 -4.93 3.94 5.93
CA ASP A 55 -4.94 4.02 7.39
C ASP A 55 -5.66 2.81 8.01
N PHE A 56 -6.75 2.35 7.40
CA PHE A 56 -7.46 1.15 7.82
C PHE A 56 -6.59 -0.12 7.74
N ILE A 57 -5.90 -0.34 6.61
CA ILE A 57 -5.02 -1.50 6.43
C ILE A 57 -3.84 -1.45 7.40
N LYS A 58 -3.20 -0.29 7.51
CA LYS A 58 -2.08 -0.07 8.43
C LYS A 58 -2.48 -0.38 9.88
N THR A 59 -3.61 0.16 10.33
CA THR A 59 -4.16 -0.08 11.66
C THR A 59 -4.47 -1.57 11.86
N THR A 60 -5.10 -2.22 10.90
CA THR A 60 -5.46 -3.65 10.97
C THR A 60 -4.21 -4.52 11.18
N VAL A 61 -3.14 -4.24 10.45
CA VAL A 61 -1.88 -5.00 10.54
C VAL A 61 -1.14 -4.70 11.84
N ALA A 62 -1.15 -3.45 12.31
CA ALA A 62 -0.59 -3.08 13.61
C ALA A 62 -1.24 -3.86 14.77
N HIS A 63 -2.54 -4.15 14.67
CA HIS A 63 -3.29 -5.00 15.61
C HIS A 63 -3.11 -6.51 15.39
N ASN A 64 -2.04 -6.93 14.69
CA ASN A 64 -1.75 -8.33 14.37
C ASN A 64 -2.84 -9.00 13.51
N GLY A 65 -3.52 -8.22 12.67
CA GLY A 65 -4.43 -8.72 11.64
C GLY A 65 -3.67 -9.21 10.40
N THR A 66 -4.28 -10.14 9.67
CA THR A 66 -3.77 -10.61 8.37
C THR A 66 -4.61 -10.03 7.23
N VAL A 67 -3.95 -9.55 6.19
CA VAL A 67 -4.59 -8.99 4.99
C VAL A 67 -4.46 -10.00 3.86
N LEU A 68 -5.58 -10.40 3.26
CA LEU A 68 -5.59 -11.30 2.10
C LEU A 68 -5.71 -10.50 0.81
N PHE A 69 -4.71 -10.61 -0.07
CA PHE A 69 -4.74 -9.98 -1.39
C PHE A 69 -5.39 -10.91 -2.41
N VAL A 70 -6.42 -10.44 -3.12
CA VAL A 70 -7.21 -11.23 -4.06
C VAL A 70 -7.30 -10.53 -5.40
N GLY A 71 -6.96 -11.25 -6.46
CA GLY A 71 -7.25 -10.81 -7.82
C GLY A 71 -6.89 -11.89 -8.83
N THR A 72 -7.92 -12.42 -9.48
CA THR A 72 -7.84 -13.51 -10.44
C THR A 72 -7.73 -13.01 -11.87
N LYS A 73 -8.03 -11.73 -12.08
CA LYS A 73 -7.90 -11.03 -13.36
C LYS A 73 -6.46 -11.10 -13.87
N LYS A 74 -6.27 -11.43 -15.15
CA LYS A 74 -4.95 -11.67 -15.77
C LYS A 74 -3.97 -10.51 -15.53
N GLN A 75 -4.48 -9.29 -15.60
CA GLN A 75 -3.74 -8.05 -15.40
C GLN A 75 -3.27 -7.85 -13.95
N ALA A 76 -3.94 -8.50 -12.97
CA ALA A 76 -3.69 -8.34 -11.54
C ALA A 76 -2.86 -9.49 -10.93
N GLN A 77 -2.83 -10.67 -11.57
CA GLN A 77 -2.26 -11.89 -10.97
C GLN A 77 -0.81 -11.71 -10.52
N GLU A 78 0.03 -11.15 -11.39
CA GLU A 78 1.46 -10.95 -11.13
C GLU A 78 1.70 -9.84 -10.10
N ALA A 79 1.01 -8.71 -10.23
CA ALA A 79 1.10 -7.59 -9.30
C ALA A 79 0.77 -8.01 -7.86
N ILE A 80 -0.34 -8.72 -7.68
CA ILE A 80 -0.79 -9.21 -6.37
C ILE A 80 0.20 -10.22 -5.79
N LYS A 81 0.64 -11.18 -6.60
CA LYS A 81 1.58 -12.21 -6.15
C LYS A 81 2.89 -11.58 -5.68
N ASN A 82 3.45 -10.65 -6.47
CA ASN A 82 4.72 -10.00 -6.16
C ASN A 82 4.60 -9.11 -4.92
N ALA A 83 3.56 -8.27 -4.85
CA ALA A 83 3.33 -7.37 -3.73
C ALA A 83 3.09 -8.13 -2.41
N ALA A 84 2.25 -9.16 -2.42
CA ALA A 84 1.95 -9.94 -1.23
C ALA A 84 3.14 -10.80 -0.76
N THR A 85 3.91 -11.38 -1.70
CA THR A 85 5.12 -12.15 -1.37
C THR A 85 6.17 -11.26 -0.72
N ARG A 86 6.31 -10.01 -1.19
CA ARG A 86 7.24 -9.02 -0.62
C ARG A 86 6.96 -8.73 0.86
N VAL A 87 5.69 -8.68 1.26
CA VAL A 87 5.27 -8.39 2.65
C VAL A 87 4.88 -9.64 3.45
N ASN A 88 5.09 -10.82 2.87
CA ASN A 88 4.76 -12.12 3.45
C ASN A 88 3.30 -12.23 3.93
N MET A 89 2.37 -11.65 3.18
CA MET A 89 0.93 -11.77 3.42
C MET A 89 0.29 -12.79 2.48
N PRO A 90 -0.84 -13.40 2.87
CA PRO A 90 -1.51 -14.37 2.03
C PRO A 90 -2.12 -13.72 0.78
N TYR A 91 -2.16 -14.47 -0.32
CA TYR A 91 -2.73 -14.02 -1.59
C TYR A 91 -3.46 -15.10 -2.37
N VAL A 92 -4.35 -14.68 -3.28
CA VAL A 92 -5.02 -15.52 -4.27
C VAL A 92 -4.95 -14.85 -5.64
N SER A 93 -4.13 -15.40 -6.53
CA SER A 93 -3.89 -14.83 -7.87
C SER A 93 -4.57 -15.60 -9.01
N GLU A 94 -4.95 -16.87 -8.81
CA GLU A 94 -5.39 -17.73 -9.91
C GLU A 94 -6.91 -17.84 -9.98
N ARG A 95 -7.53 -18.52 -9.02
CA ARG A 95 -8.98 -18.71 -8.99
C ARG A 95 -9.48 -18.78 -7.55
N TRP A 96 -10.54 -18.05 -7.27
CA TRP A 96 -11.31 -18.21 -6.06
C TRP A 96 -12.09 -19.52 -6.08
N LEU A 97 -11.86 -20.39 -5.10
CA LEU A 97 -12.68 -21.58 -4.88
C LEU A 97 -13.80 -21.18 -3.92
N GLY A 98 -15.05 -21.39 -4.32
CA GLY A 98 -16.19 -21.13 -3.43
C GLY A 98 -16.07 -21.94 -2.14
N GLY A 99 -16.28 -21.29 -1.00
CA GLY A 99 -16.06 -21.85 0.32
C GLY A 99 -14.65 -21.63 0.87
N MET A 100 -13.82 -20.80 0.24
CA MET A 100 -12.45 -20.52 0.71
C MET A 100 -12.40 -19.95 2.11
N LEU A 101 -13.34 -19.05 2.45
CA LEU A 101 -13.42 -18.44 3.77
C LEU A 101 -14.51 -19.11 4.60
N THR A 102 -15.69 -19.30 4.01
CA THR A 102 -16.86 -19.83 4.73
C THR A 102 -16.71 -21.31 5.11
N ASN A 103 -15.95 -22.09 4.34
CA ASN A 103 -15.60 -23.49 4.64
C ASN A 103 -14.07 -23.67 4.75
N PHE A 104 -13.44 -22.79 5.53
CA PHE A 104 -11.99 -22.77 5.70
C PHE A 104 -11.43 -24.12 6.15
N GLN A 105 -12.13 -24.85 7.03
CA GLN A 105 -11.69 -26.17 7.51
C GLN A 105 -11.44 -27.17 6.38
N THR A 106 -12.26 -27.16 5.32
CA THR A 106 -12.08 -28.05 4.17
C THR A 106 -10.91 -27.60 3.30
N VAL A 107 -10.73 -26.29 3.14
CA VAL A 107 -9.58 -25.73 2.40
C VAL A 107 -8.28 -25.98 3.15
N SER A 108 -8.24 -25.83 4.48
CA SER A 108 -7.07 -26.15 5.30
C SER A 108 -6.63 -27.60 5.13
N LYS A 109 -7.56 -28.56 5.01
CA LYS A 109 -7.22 -29.96 4.69
C LYS A 109 -6.50 -30.09 3.34
N ARG A 110 -6.91 -29.33 2.33
CA ARG A 110 -6.24 -29.30 1.01
C ARG A 110 -4.87 -28.63 1.07
N VAL A 111 -4.71 -27.60 1.90
CA VAL A 111 -3.41 -26.97 2.17
C VAL A 111 -2.47 -27.94 2.90
N ASN A 112 -2.98 -28.72 3.86
CA ASN A 112 -2.20 -29.75 4.53
C ASN A 112 -1.80 -30.86 3.55
N ARG A 113 -2.70 -31.26 2.65
CA ARG A 113 -2.37 -32.18 1.56
C ARG A 113 -1.25 -31.65 0.66
N LEU A 114 -1.23 -30.34 0.36
CA LEU A 114 -0.13 -29.72 -0.37
C LEU A 114 1.20 -29.86 0.41
N LYS A 115 1.19 -29.58 1.72
CA LYS A 115 2.38 -29.74 2.58
C LYS A 115 2.88 -31.18 2.63
N GLU A 116 1.99 -32.17 2.69
CA GLU A 116 2.35 -33.60 2.60
C GLU A 116 3.04 -33.91 1.27
N LEU A 117 2.46 -33.46 0.15
CA LEU A 117 3.02 -33.69 -1.19
C LEU A 117 4.37 -32.96 -1.38
N GLU A 118 4.62 -31.84 -0.71
CA GLU A 118 5.91 -31.16 -0.74
C GLU A 118 7.00 -31.94 0.00
N THR A 119 6.65 -32.69 1.04
CA THR A 119 7.61 -33.51 1.79
C THR A 119 7.99 -34.82 1.10
N MET A 120 7.21 -35.26 0.11
CA MET A 120 7.49 -36.46 -0.67
C MET A 120 8.61 -36.23 -1.68
N ASP A 121 9.55 -37.16 -1.75
CA ASP A 121 10.54 -37.21 -2.83
C ASP A 121 9.92 -37.93 -4.05
N PHE A 122 9.75 -37.18 -5.14
CA PHE A 122 9.14 -37.71 -6.37
C PHE A 122 10.14 -38.42 -7.28
N ASP A 123 11.45 -38.24 -7.03
CA ASP A 123 12.50 -38.82 -7.86
C ASP A 123 12.93 -40.21 -7.33
N ASP A 124 12.66 -40.50 -6.04
CA ASP A 124 12.88 -41.82 -5.44
C ASP A 124 11.70 -42.79 -5.64
N VAL A 125 11.74 -43.51 -6.75
CA VAL A 125 10.76 -44.56 -7.08
C VAL A 125 10.88 -45.79 -6.17
N HIS A 126 12.07 -46.08 -5.64
CA HIS A 126 12.31 -47.30 -4.86
C HIS A 126 11.99 -47.11 -3.38
N GLY A 127 12.27 -45.94 -2.81
CA GLY A 127 11.91 -45.61 -1.43
C GLY A 127 10.43 -45.27 -1.22
N SER A 128 9.72 -44.82 -2.26
CA SER A 128 8.29 -44.49 -2.16
C SER A 128 7.35 -45.69 -2.28
N GLY A 129 7.79 -46.81 -2.86
CA GLY A 129 6.95 -47.98 -3.11
C GLY A 129 5.84 -47.77 -4.15
N LEU A 130 5.91 -46.67 -4.91
CA LEU A 130 4.92 -46.27 -5.91
C LEU A 130 5.42 -46.48 -7.34
N THR A 131 4.49 -46.68 -8.28
CA THR A 131 4.83 -46.75 -9.70
C THR A 131 5.15 -45.36 -10.26
N LYS A 132 5.97 -45.30 -11.32
CA LYS A 132 6.28 -44.03 -12.03
C LYS A 132 5.02 -43.29 -12.50
N LYS A 133 3.95 -44.01 -12.83
CA LYS A 133 2.66 -43.41 -13.22
C LYS A 133 1.97 -42.73 -12.04
N GLU A 134 1.98 -43.36 -10.86
CA GLU A 134 1.40 -42.79 -9.64
C GLU A 134 2.19 -41.57 -9.18
N LEU A 135 3.53 -41.63 -9.20
CA LEU A 135 4.38 -40.47 -8.88
C LEU A 135 4.11 -39.28 -9.81
N LEU A 136 3.93 -39.53 -11.11
CA LEU A 136 3.56 -38.48 -12.07
C LEU A 136 2.19 -37.87 -11.76
N LEU A 137 1.21 -38.67 -11.33
CA LEU A 137 -0.12 -38.17 -10.94
C LEU A 137 -0.04 -37.32 -9.68
N LEU A 138 0.71 -37.76 -8.67
CA LEU A 138 0.92 -36.99 -7.43
C LEU A 138 1.68 -35.69 -7.69
N LYS A 139 2.66 -35.69 -8.60
CA LYS A 139 3.35 -34.47 -9.02
C LYS A 139 2.40 -33.47 -9.69
N ARG A 140 1.53 -33.94 -10.58
CA ARG A 140 0.47 -33.10 -11.19
C ARG A 140 -0.54 -32.60 -10.15
N GLU A 141 -0.86 -33.41 -9.14
CA GLU A 141 -1.70 -32.99 -8.02
C GLU A 141 -1.04 -31.87 -7.23
N LYS A 142 0.25 -32.01 -6.89
CA LYS A 142 1.07 -30.98 -6.24
C LYS A 142 1.07 -29.69 -7.04
N ASP A 143 1.47 -29.73 -8.32
CA ASP A 143 1.56 -28.54 -9.18
C ASP A 143 0.20 -27.80 -9.27
N LYS A 144 -0.90 -28.56 -9.33
CA LYS A 144 -2.25 -27.99 -9.34
C LYS A 144 -2.63 -27.33 -8.02
N LEU A 145 -2.33 -28.00 -6.89
CA LEU A 145 -2.61 -27.46 -5.56
C LEU A 145 -1.73 -26.25 -5.25
N GLU A 146 -0.45 -26.26 -5.62
CA GLU A 146 0.48 -25.15 -5.45
C GLU A 146 0.01 -23.92 -6.23
N ARG A 147 -0.40 -24.11 -7.48
CA ARG A 147 -0.94 -23.02 -8.30
C ARG A 147 -2.20 -22.40 -7.68
N GLN A 148 -3.10 -23.20 -7.12
CA GLN A 148 -4.38 -22.71 -6.60
C GLN A 148 -4.32 -22.19 -5.16
N LEU A 149 -3.54 -22.84 -4.29
CA LEU A 149 -3.54 -22.63 -2.84
C LEU A 149 -2.18 -22.17 -2.29
N GLY A 150 -1.15 -22.02 -3.14
CA GLY A 150 0.19 -21.64 -2.70
C GLY A 150 0.22 -20.33 -1.92
N GLY A 151 -0.57 -19.34 -2.33
CA GLY A 151 -0.63 -18.04 -1.64
C GLY A 151 -1.34 -18.06 -0.29
N ILE A 152 -2.09 -19.11 0.05
CA ILE A 152 -2.70 -19.30 1.38
C ILE A 152 -2.03 -20.41 2.19
N ARG A 153 -0.87 -20.91 1.75
CA ARG A 153 -0.14 -22.02 2.38
C ARG A 153 0.17 -21.80 3.86
N ASN A 154 0.53 -20.56 4.20
CA ASN A 154 0.92 -20.17 5.55
C ASN A 154 -0.26 -19.63 6.38
N MET A 155 -1.46 -19.61 5.83
CA MET A 155 -2.65 -19.09 6.50
C MET A 155 -3.23 -20.14 7.45
N THR A 156 -3.25 -19.83 8.74
CA THR A 156 -3.77 -20.72 9.80
C THR A 156 -5.19 -20.37 10.25
N ARG A 157 -5.60 -19.11 10.07
CA ARG A 157 -6.92 -18.57 10.42
C ARG A 157 -7.44 -17.70 9.29
N THR A 158 -8.74 -17.41 9.30
CA THR A 158 -9.35 -16.47 8.36
C THR A 158 -8.71 -15.08 8.46
N PRO A 159 -8.63 -14.33 7.34
CA PRO A 159 -8.04 -13.01 7.32
C PRO A 159 -8.88 -12.01 8.11
N SER A 160 -8.23 -10.94 8.57
CA SER A 160 -8.86 -9.82 9.28
C SER A 160 -9.37 -8.74 8.32
N ALA A 161 -8.76 -8.61 7.15
CA ALA A 161 -9.20 -7.74 6.07
C ALA A 161 -8.87 -8.34 4.70
N MET A 162 -9.56 -7.89 3.67
CA MET A 162 -9.32 -8.31 2.29
C MET A 162 -9.04 -7.12 1.39
N PHE A 163 -8.06 -7.27 0.51
CA PHE A 163 -7.81 -6.35 -0.59
C PHE A 163 -8.18 -7.05 -1.90
N VAL A 164 -9.14 -6.52 -2.66
CA VAL A 164 -9.71 -7.16 -3.84
C VAL A 164 -9.53 -6.29 -5.08
N VAL A 165 -9.09 -6.89 -6.19
CA VAL A 165 -9.07 -6.26 -7.51
C VAL A 165 -10.26 -6.77 -8.33
N ASP A 166 -11.12 -5.86 -8.79
CA ASP A 166 -12.35 -6.12 -9.55
C ASP A 166 -13.41 -6.92 -8.76
N ILE A 167 -14.36 -6.20 -8.16
CA ILE A 167 -15.49 -6.79 -7.41
C ILE A 167 -16.36 -7.70 -8.30
N ASN A 168 -16.57 -7.33 -9.57
CA ASN A 168 -17.48 -8.08 -10.44
C ASN A 168 -16.89 -9.45 -10.79
N LYS A 169 -15.57 -9.51 -10.98
CA LYS A 169 -14.88 -10.79 -11.18
C LYS A 169 -14.88 -11.61 -9.90
N GLU A 170 -14.60 -10.96 -8.77
CA GLU A 170 -14.36 -11.57 -7.46
C GLU A 170 -15.60 -11.58 -6.55
N ALA A 171 -16.80 -11.56 -7.14
CA ALA A 171 -18.06 -11.44 -6.41
C ALA A 171 -18.23 -12.52 -5.31
N LEU A 172 -17.82 -13.76 -5.59
CA LEU A 172 -17.86 -14.85 -4.61
C LEU A 172 -16.97 -14.58 -3.39
N ALA A 173 -15.80 -13.96 -3.59
CA ALA A 173 -14.89 -13.63 -2.51
C ALA A 173 -15.49 -12.55 -1.60
N VAL A 174 -16.08 -11.51 -2.20
CA VAL A 174 -16.75 -10.42 -1.49
C VAL A 174 -17.98 -10.93 -0.72
N GLU A 175 -18.81 -11.78 -1.35
CA GLU A 175 -19.97 -12.38 -0.67
C GLU A 175 -19.57 -13.25 0.54
N GLU A 176 -18.49 -14.02 0.42
CA GLU A 176 -17.97 -14.81 1.52
C GLU A 176 -17.39 -13.94 2.64
N ALA A 177 -16.70 -12.86 2.29
CA ALA A 177 -16.17 -11.89 3.25
C ALA A 177 -17.31 -11.25 4.07
N HIS A 178 -18.36 -10.78 3.39
CA HIS A 178 -19.53 -10.20 4.04
C HIS A 178 -20.24 -11.16 4.99
N LYS A 179 -20.39 -12.44 4.60
CA LYS A 179 -21.00 -13.46 5.47
C LYS A 179 -20.25 -13.67 6.78
N LEU A 180 -18.93 -13.45 6.77
CA LEU A 180 -18.06 -13.59 7.93
C LEU A 180 -17.80 -12.24 8.65
N GLY A 181 -18.32 -11.13 8.11
CA GLY A 181 -18.05 -9.79 8.64
C GLY A 181 -16.60 -9.33 8.45
N ILE A 182 -15.92 -9.84 7.43
CA ILE A 182 -14.55 -9.43 7.10
C ILE A 182 -14.63 -8.18 6.22
N PRO A 183 -14.06 -7.03 6.64
CA PRO A 183 -14.09 -5.80 5.85
C PRO A 183 -13.26 -5.91 4.57
N VAL A 184 -13.79 -5.34 3.49
CA VAL A 184 -13.22 -5.41 2.15
C VAL A 184 -12.79 -4.03 1.66
N VAL A 185 -11.53 -3.94 1.27
CA VAL A 185 -10.96 -2.84 0.50
C VAL A 185 -10.88 -3.29 -0.96
N ALA A 186 -11.45 -2.54 -1.90
CA ALA A 186 -11.47 -2.98 -3.30
C ALA A 186 -11.26 -1.86 -4.31
N ILE A 187 -10.60 -2.22 -5.42
CA ILE A 187 -10.57 -1.39 -6.62
C ILE A 187 -11.92 -1.52 -7.33
N VAL A 188 -12.58 -0.39 -7.53
CA VAL A 188 -13.94 -0.31 -8.10
C VAL A 188 -13.89 0.51 -9.39
N ASP A 189 -14.12 -0.15 -10.52
CA ASP A 189 -14.33 0.56 -11.78
C ASP A 189 -15.83 0.92 -11.93
N THR A 190 -16.13 1.76 -12.91
CA THR A 190 -17.42 2.28 -13.33
C THR A 190 -18.54 1.25 -13.51
N ASN A 191 -18.24 -0.03 -13.73
CA ASN A 191 -19.22 -1.12 -13.88
C ASN A 191 -19.56 -1.83 -12.55
N ALA A 192 -18.79 -1.62 -11.49
CA ALA A 192 -18.98 -2.27 -10.20
C ALA A 192 -19.90 -1.44 -9.28
N ASP A 193 -20.47 -2.10 -8.26
CA ASP A 193 -21.26 -1.42 -7.22
C ASP A 193 -20.33 -0.96 -6.09
N PRO A 194 -20.16 0.36 -5.85
CA PRO A 194 -19.30 0.86 -4.79
C PRO A 194 -19.85 0.62 -3.38
N GLU A 195 -21.15 0.35 -3.23
CA GLU A 195 -21.77 0.04 -1.93
C GLU A 195 -21.56 -1.42 -1.53
N ALA A 196 -21.05 -2.26 -2.44
CA ALA A 196 -20.76 -3.66 -2.16
C ALA A 196 -19.46 -3.86 -1.37
N VAL A 197 -18.76 -2.81 -0.98
CA VAL A 197 -17.51 -2.88 -0.19
C VAL A 197 -17.44 -1.73 0.80
N GLU A 198 -16.79 -1.94 1.94
CA GLU A 198 -16.68 -0.93 2.99
C GLU A 198 -15.72 0.20 2.61
N TYR A 199 -14.62 -0.14 1.91
CA TYR A 199 -13.60 0.82 1.48
C TYR A 199 -13.42 0.76 -0.04
N PRO A 200 -14.31 1.41 -0.82
CA PRO A 200 -14.20 1.45 -2.27
C PRO A 200 -13.08 2.41 -2.71
N ILE A 201 -12.25 1.98 -3.66
CA ILE A 201 -11.22 2.79 -4.31
C ILE A 201 -11.60 2.95 -5.79
N PRO A 202 -12.20 4.08 -6.20
CA PRO A 202 -12.62 4.28 -7.57
C PRO A 202 -11.40 4.38 -8.50
N ALA A 203 -11.16 3.36 -9.33
CA ALA A 203 -9.98 3.28 -10.16
C ALA A 203 -10.15 2.25 -11.28
N ASN A 204 -9.35 2.41 -12.33
CA ASN A 204 -9.24 1.45 -13.42
C ASN A 204 -8.69 0.10 -12.93
N ASP A 205 -9.40 -0.98 -13.25
CA ASP A 205 -9.02 -2.35 -12.90
C ASP A 205 -8.44 -3.15 -14.10
N ASP A 206 -8.33 -2.54 -15.28
CA ASP A 206 -7.76 -3.13 -16.51
C ASP A 206 -6.31 -2.70 -16.76
N ALA A 207 -5.90 -1.55 -16.20
CA ALA A 207 -4.54 -1.03 -16.38
C ALA A 207 -3.54 -1.75 -15.48
N ILE A 208 -2.67 -2.58 -16.08
CA ILE A 208 -1.62 -3.34 -15.35
C ILE A 208 -0.79 -2.41 -14.45
N ARG A 209 -0.31 -1.28 -14.99
CA ARG A 209 0.48 -0.29 -14.23
C ARG A 209 -0.31 0.35 -13.08
N GLY A 210 -1.61 0.56 -13.27
CA GLY A 210 -2.50 1.10 -12.25
C GLY A 210 -2.71 0.11 -11.09
N ILE A 211 -3.00 -1.14 -11.42
CA ILE A 211 -3.16 -2.21 -10.44
C ILE A 211 -1.85 -2.43 -9.67
N GLU A 212 -0.71 -2.45 -10.37
CA GLU A 212 0.61 -2.57 -9.75
C GLU A 212 0.91 -1.41 -8.79
N LEU A 213 0.60 -0.17 -9.20
CA LEU A 213 0.78 1.00 -8.35
C LEU A 213 -0.05 0.89 -7.05
N LEU A 214 -1.35 0.56 -7.17
CA LEU A 214 -2.25 0.46 -6.01
C LEU A 214 -1.90 -0.74 -5.12
N THR A 215 -1.62 -1.90 -5.70
CA THR A 215 -1.24 -3.10 -4.94
C THR A 215 0.07 -2.89 -4.17
N ASN A 216 1.06 -2.24 -4.79
CA ASN A 216 2.31 -1.90 -4.12
C ASN A 216 2.11 -0.91 -2.97
N LEU A 217 1.25 0.10 -3.16
CA LEU A 217 0.90 1.05 -2.12
C LEU A 217 0.30 0.35 -0.88
N PHE A 218 -0.66 -0.55 -1.09
CA PHE A 218 -1.27 -1.27 0.04
C PHE A 218 -0.32 -2.28 0.66
N ALA A 219 0.59 -2.86 -0.12
CA ALA A 219 1.68 -3.64 0.45
C ALA A 219 2.61 -2.76 1.31
N ASP A 220 2.92 -1.53 0.90
CA ASP A 220 3.69 -0.60 1.73
C ASP A 220 2.95 -0.24 3.01
N ALA A 221 1.63 -0.04 2.96
CA ALA A 221 0.78 0.15 4.15
C ALA A 221 0.88 -1.02 5.14
N VAL A 222 0.86 -2.25 4.61
CA VAL A 222 1.06 -3.47 5.41
C VAL A 222 2.46 -3.48 6.03
N ALA A 223 3.50 -3.16 5.26
CA ALA A 223 4.88 -3.14 5.75
C ALA A 223 5.06 -2.11 6.88
N GLU A 224 4.49 -0.91 6.74
CA GLU A 224 4.47 0.11 7.79
C GLU A 224 3.74 -0.39 9.05
N GLY A 225 2.57 -1.02 8.89
CA GLY A 225 1.83 -1.59 10.02
C GLY A 225 2.60 -2.70 10.75
N LEU A 226 3.36 -3.52 10.02
CA LEU A 226 4.25 -4.55 10.60
C LEU A 226 5.42 -3.92 11.38
N LEU A 227 5.99 -2.82 10.86
CA LEU A 227 7.05 -2.07 11.52
C LEU A 227 6.57 -1.38 12.80
N GLU A 228 5.38 -0.78 12.79
CA GLU A 228 4.79 -0.19 13.99
C GLU A 228 4.52 -1.24 15.06
N ARG A 229 4.09 -2.44 14.64
CA ARG A 229 3.93 -3.57 15.54
C ARG A 229 5.28 -4.00 16.15
N SER A 230 6.33 -4.16 15.37
CA SER A 230 7.65 -4.57 15.91
C SER A 230 8.27 -3.48 16.78
N GLY A 231 8.07 -2.20 16.44
CA GLY A 231 8.48 -1.05 17.25
C GLY A 231 7.69 -0.92 18.56
N ASN A 232 6.41 -1.29 18.59
CA ASN A 232 5.64 -1.36 19.83
C ASN A 232 5.97 -2.61 20.66
N ALA A 233 6.31 -3.73 20.00
CA ALA A 233 6.84 -4.91 20.67
C ALA A 233 8.18 -4.59 21.35
N SER A 234 9.11 -3.89 20.68
CA SER A 234 10.39 -3.50 21.29
C SER A 234 10.26 -2.41 22.38
N LYS A 235 9.23 -1.54 22.32
CA LYS A 235 8.90 -0.62 23.42
C LYS A 235 8.26 -1.32 24.62
N SER A 236 7.56 -2.44 24.42
CA SER A 236 7.01 -3.26 25.51
C SER A 236 7.99 -4.31 26.03
N GLU A 237 8.98 -4.70 25.23
CA GLU A 237 10.08 -5.61 25.56
C GLU A 237 11.41 -4.85 25.61
N SER A 238 11.53 -3.95 26.59
CA SER A 238 12.84 -3.43 27.04
C SER A 238 13.62 -4.47 27.85
N ASN A 239 13.65 -5.74 27.40
CA ASN A 239 14.56 -6.76 27.93
C ASN A 239 14.72 -8.00 27.02
N SER A 240 15.16 -7.85 25.76
CA SER A 240 15.97 -8.89 25.09
C SER A 240 16.51 -8.42 23.75
N GLU A 241 17.81 -8.19 23.69
CA GLU A 241 18.55 -7.94 22.45
C GLU A 241 18.61 -9.22 21.60
N GLN A 242 17.98 -9.18 20.42
CA GLN A 242 18.29 -10.10 19.33
C GLN A 242 18.87 -9.32 18.14
N PRO A 243 19.82 -9.91 17.39
CA PRO A 243 20.52 -9.21 16.33
C PRO A 243 19.60 -8.91 15.15
N MET A 244 19.49 -7.62 14.86
CA MET A 244 18.67 -6.97 13.84
C MET A 244 19.00 -7.46 12.41
N ALA A 245 17.97 -7.65 11.58
CA ALA A 245 18.09 -8.16 10.20
C ALA A 245 18.69 -7.09 9.25
N ALA A 246 19.32 -7.52 8.16
CA ALA A 246 20.06 -6.63 7.25
C ALA A 246 19.21 -5.51 6.61
N TRP A 247 17.90 -5.75 6.40
CA TRP A 247 16.97 -4.77 5.84
C TRP A 247 16.57 -3.67 6.84
N GLU A 248 16.64 -3.96 8.15
CA GLU A 248 16.37 -2.99 9.22
C GLU A 248 17.52 -1.99 9.34
N LYS A 249 18.77 -2.43 9.10
CA LYS A 249 19.94 -1.53 9.07
C LYS A 249 19.90 -0.55 7.90
N GLU A 250 19.51 -1.01 6.71
CA GLU A 250 19.48 -0.16 5.51
C GLU A 250 18.43 0.96 5.61
N LEU A 251 17.30 0.69 6.27
CA LEU A 251 16.25 1.69 6.56
C LEU A 251 16.66 2.68 7.64
N LEU A 252 17.34 2.22 8.70
CA LEU A 252 17.87 3.07 9.76
C LEU A 252 18.92 4.05 9.21
N GLU A 253 19.87 3.57 8.40
CA GLU A 253 20.87 4.44 7.76
C GLU A 253 20.22 5.46 6.82
N LYS A 254 19.12 5.11 6.15
CA LYS A 254 18.39 6.02 5.26
C LYS A 254 17.63 7.09 6.06
N ASN A 255 17.06 6.75 7.21
CA ASN A 255 16.40 7.68 8.12
C ASN A 255 17.41 8.60 8.84
N GLU A 256 18.57 8.09 9.25
CA GLU A 256 19.66 8.89 9.81
C GLU A 256 20.19 9.90 8.78
N LYS A 257 20.36 9.48 7.52
CA LYS A 257 20.75 10.41 6.44
C LYS A 257 19.67 11.43 6.11
N ALA A 258 18.38 11.09 6.25
CA ALA A 258 17.28 12.03 6.05
C ALA A 258 17.22 13.08 7.17
N THR A 259 17.34 12.66 8.42
CA THR A 259 17.34 13.56 9.60
C THR A 259 18.59 14.45 9.66
N LEU A 260 19.76 13.95 9.26
CA LEU A 260 20.97 14.78 9.12
C LEU A 260 20.84 15.84 8.03
N ARG A 261 20.17 15.52 6.91
CA ARG A 261 19.88 16.50 5.84
C ARG A 261 18.87 17.54 6.30
N GLU A 262 17.84 17.14 7.02
CA GLU A 262 16.82 18.04 7.56
C GLU A 262 17.41 19.00 8.59
N ASN A 263 18.24 18.50 9.50
CA ASN A 263 18.95 19.34 10.48
C ASN A 263 19.96 20.28 9.81
N ALA A 264 20.67 19.83 8.76
CA ALA A 264 21.60 20.70 8.01
C ALA A 264 20.87 21.86 7.30
N VAL A 265 19.68 21.59 6.73
CA VAL A 265 18.84 22.61 6.08
C VAL A 265 18.26 23.59 7.10
N VAL A 266 17.91 23.12 8.30
CA VAL A 266 17.46 24.00 9.40
C VAL A 266 18.60 24.90 9.88
N THR A 267 19.82 24.36 10.05
CA THR A 267 20.98 25.18 10.44
C THR A 267 21.38 26.20 9.38
N GLU A 268 21.31 25.87 8.08
CA GLU A 268 21.57 26.86 7.01
C GLU A 268 20.51 27.97 6.97
N ASN A 269 19.25 27.66 7.27
CA ASN A 269 18.18 28.66 7.30
C ASN A 269 18.21 29.52 8.56
N GLU A 270 18.66 28.99 9.70
CA GLU A 270 18.89 29.78 10.92
C GLU A 270 20.09 30.71 10.77
N VAL A 271 21.20 30.25 10.18
CA VAL A 271 22.38 31.09 9.91
C VAL A 271 22.06 32.22 8.93
N LYS A 272 21.26 31.96 7.89
CA LYS A 272 20.80 33.01 6.95
C LYS A 272 19.86 34.02 7.62
N LYS A 273 19.03 33.60 8.56
CA LYS A 273 18.17 34.52 9.33
C LYS A 273 18.98 35.41 10.28
N THR A 274 20.01 34.88 10.92
CA THR A 274 20.88 35.68 11.79
C THR A 274 21.75 36.65 10.98
N ASP A 275 22.22 36.26 9.80
CA ASP A 275 22.99 37.14 8.91
C ASP A 275 22.13 38.29 8.32
N GLU A 276 20.83 38.04 8.06
CA GLU A 276 19.88 39.08 7.62
C GLU A 276 19.47 40.04 8.77
N GLU A 277 19.36 39.56 10.01
CA GLU A 277 19.05 40.40 11.17
C GLU A 277 20.25 41.25 11.64
N GLU A 278 21.48 40.73 11.58
CA GLU A 278 22.69 41.51 11.89
C GLU A 278 23.02 42.54 10.80
N GLY A 279 22.79 42.21 9.52
CA GLY A 279 22.96 43.12 8.38
C GLY A 279 22.07 44.36 8.45
N ALA A 280 20.80 44.20 8.84
CA ALA A 280 19.84 45.29 8.95
C ALA A 280 20.14 46.25 10.13
N SER A 281 20.83 45.78 11.18
CA SER A 281 21.22 46.62 12.31
C SER A 281 22.42 47.54 12.01
N SER A 282 23.24 47.20 11.00
CA SER A 282 24.45 47.94 10.65
C SER A 282 24.25 49.09 9.64
N GLU A 283 23.17 49.05 8.84
CA GLU A 283 22.80 50.15 7.93
C GLU A 283 21.96 51.24 8.62
N ALA A 284 21.16 50.90 9.65
CA ALA A 284 20.42 51.91 10.42
C ALA A 284 21.34 52.78 11.30
N ALA A 285 22.45 52.22 11.82
CA ALA A 285 23.38 52.96 12.67
C ALA A 285 24.35 53.88 11.91
N ARG A 286 24.41 53.81 10.57
CA ARG A 286 25.25 54.70 9.73
C ARG A 286 24.49 55.85 9.08
N ALA A 287 23.15 55.85 9.13
CA ALA A 287 22.33 56.93 8.55
C ALA A 287 22.06 58.09 9.54
N ASP A 288 22.13 57.88 10.85
CA ASP A 288 21.84 58.92 11.87
C ASP A 288 23.06 59.75 12.31
N ALA A 289 24.28 59.42 11.88
CA ALA A 289 25.49 60.15 12.28
C ALA A 289 25.96 61.24 11.29
N GLN A 290 25.21 61.52 10.22
CA GLN A 290 25.58 62.54 9.21
C GLN A 290 24.58 63.69 9.05
N ASN A 291 23.62 63.86 9.97
CA ASN A 291 22.62 64.94 9.86
C ASN A 291 22.52 65.89 11.07
N GLU A 292 23.54 65.94 11.95
CA GLU A 292 23.56 66.84 13.11
C GLU A 292 24.67 67.91 13.11
N GLU A 293 25.34 68.16 11.97
CA GLU A 293 26.40 69.17 11.89
C GLU A 293 26.21 70.16 10.72
N ALA A 294 25.03 70.77 10.59
CA ALA A 294 24.86 71.91 9.66
C ALA A 294 23.67 72.84 9.93
N VAL A 295 23.42 73.34 11.15
CA VAL A 295 22.73 74.65 11.33
C VAL A 295 23.12 75.30 12.67
N ALA A 296 24.06 76.26 12.65
CA ALA A 296 24.13 77.31 13.68
C ALA A 296 24.97 78.52 13.22
N LYS A 297 24.27 79.57 12.77
CA LYS A 297 24.49 81.03 13.00
C LYS A 297 24.00 81.84 11.79
N PRO A 298 23.25 82.93 12.04
CA PRO A 298 23.92 84.24 12.02
C PRO A 298 23.46 85.24 13.10
N GLY A 299 24.44 86.04 13.55
CA GLY A 299 24.39 87.50 13.79
C GLY A 299 23.54 88.08 14.93
N GLU A 300 24.20 88.73 15.90
CA GLU A 300 23.91 90.15 16.25
C GLU A 300 25.06 90.76 17.08
N GLU A 301 25.47 91.98 16.69
CA GLU A 301 26.30 92.92 17.46
C GLU A 301 25.44 93.55 18.58
N VAL A 302 26.07 94.04 19.67
CA VAL A 302 25.88 95.36 20.32
C VAL A 302 26.71 95.42 21.62
N GLU A 303 27.46 96.53 21.72
CA GLU A 303 28.29 97.09 22.82
C GLU A 303 29.58 96.38 23.29
#